data_AF-A0A1Z8UII1-F1
#
_entry.id   AF-A0A1Z8UII1-F1
#
_cell.length_a   1.000
_cell.length_b   1.000
_cell.length_c   1.000
_cell.angle_alpha   90.00
_cell.angle_beta   90.00
_cell.angle_gamma   90.00
#
_symmetry.space_group_name_H-M   'P 1'
#
loop_
_entity.id
_entity.type
_entity.pdbx_description
1 polymer ?
#
loop_
_entity_poly.entity_id
_entity_poly.type
_entity_poly.pdbx_seq_one_letter_code
_entity_poly.pdbx_strand_id
1 'polypeptide(L)'
;MSYIGNQPVLASSYFTDSFDVTSATQSVFNSSGIGDEESLYVFRNGVRLGTADFSIGSDNATITLTNAAVSGDIVVVSGFRDVVQGVQVTEHVEEIIATASTTVTHSTPSMLNHSNHVYLNGVRQQLTGANSTTPDVTINASTGVITFASTLAAGDIVTIVSREQSVSDDISQVSHYSALPNSFTVPQGVNQSFFGPTTYEGTVTVAGNLVHAHGALNLTGTMSVSGSLNVV
;
A
#
# COMPACT_ATOMS: atom_id res chain seq x y z
N MET A 1 -3.24 21.55 18.82
CA MET A 1 -4.02 20.81 17.82
C MET A 1 -3.58 19.36 17.89
N SER A 2 -4.52 18.43 18.13
CA SER A 2 -4.21 17.00 18.28
C SER A 2 -4.22 16.35 16.90
N TYR A 3 -3.05 15.94 16.42
CA TYR A 3 -2.90 15.12 15.22
C TYR A 3 -3.33 13.69 15.57
N ILE A 4 -4.53 13.28 15.15
CA ILE A 4 -4.89 11.86 15.11
C ILE A 4 -4.26 11.34 13.82
N GLY A 5 -3.07 10.79 13.95
CA GLY A 5 -2.35 10.18 12.84
C GLY A 5 -3.20 9.10 12.20
N ASN A 6 -3.22 9.09 10.88
CA ASN A 6 -3.81 8.01 10.09
C ASN A 6 -3.14 6.71 10.53
N GLN A 7 -3.89 5.88 11.26
CA GLN A 7 -3.45 4.54 11.61
C GLN A 7 -3.39 3.76 10.29
N PRO A 8 -2.22 3.28 9.86
CA PRO A 8 -2.15 2.43 8.68
C PRO A 8 -2.99 1.18 8.97
N VAL A 9 -4.09 1.01 8.22
CA VAL A 9 -4.83 -0.24 8.22
C VAL A 9 -3.93 -1.23 7.49
N LEU A 10 -3.19 -2.04 8.24
CA LEU A 10 -2.49 -3.21 7.73
C LEU A 10 -3.56 -4.19 7.20
N ALA A 11 -3.95 -4.04 5.95
CA ALA A 11 -4.88 -4.94 5.30
C ALA A 11 -4.14 -6.22 4.90
N SER A 12 -3.97 -7.18 5.80
CA SER A 12 -3.48 -8.51 5.42
C SER A 12 -4.51 -9.18 4.49
N SER A 13 -4.21 -9.31 3.20
CA SER A 13 -5.08 -10.00 2.24
C SER A 13 -4.84 -11.50 2.30
N TYR A 14 -5.41 -12.15 3.32
CA TYR A 14 -5.55 -13.60 3.35
C TYR A 14 -6.35 -14.08 2.14
N PHE A 15 -5.93 -15.20 1.53
CA PHE A 15 -6.64 -15.81 0.41
C PHE A 15 -6.77 -17.33 0.58
N THR A 16 -7.76 -17.89 -0.11
CA THR A 16 -7.96 -19.33 -0.29
C THR A 16 -8.48 -19.59 -1.69
N ASP A 17 -7.75 -20.38 -2.47
CA ASP A 17 -8.16 -20.90 -3.77
C ASP A 17 -8.35 -22.41 -3.68
N SER A 18 -9.38 -22.95 -4.34
CA SER A 18 -9.70 -24.39 -4.34
C SER A 18 -9.81 -24.89 -5.77
N PHE A 19 -9.25 -26.07 -6.02
CA PHE A 19 -9.16 -26.70 -7.32
C PHE A 19 -9.70 -28.13 -7.26
N ASP A 20 -10.78 -28.38 -7.98
CA ASP A 20 -11.31 -29.73 -8.19
C ASP A 20 -10.53 -30.42 -9.31
N VAL A 21 -9.85 -31.53 -8.99
CA VAL A 21 -9.03 -32.26 -9.96
C VAL A 21 -9.93 -33.16 -10.79
N THR A 22 -10.11 -32.82 -12.06
CA THR A 22 -10.94 -33.60 -13.00
C THR A 22 -10.10 -34.51 -13.90
N SER A 23 -8.84 -34.16 -14.12
CA SER A 23 -7.91 -34.93 -14.95
C SER A 23 -7.43 -36.20 -14.24
N ALA A 24 -7.09 -37.24 -15.01
CA ALA A 24 -6.54 -38.49 -14.45
C ALA A 24 -5.30 -38.23 -13.57
N THR A 25 -4.45 -37.28 -13.99
CA THR A 25 -3.39 -36.70 -13.16
C THR A 25 -3.30 -35.21 -13.44
N GLN A 26 -3.03 -34.41 -12.40
CA GLN A 26 -2.76 -32.98 -12.48
C GLN A 26 -1.71 -32.59 -11.45
N SER A 27 -0.60 -32.01 -11.90
CA SER A 27 0.49 -31.55 -11.03
C SER A 27 0.56 -30.03 -10.91
N VAL A 28 -0.03 -29.28 -11.85
CA VAL A 28 0.10 -27.82 -11.93
C VAL A 28 -1.22 -27.13 -11.60
N PHE A 29 -1.15 -26.14 -10.71
CA PHE A 29 -2.26 -25.33 -10.24
C PHE A 29 -1.87 -23.86 -10.28
N ASN A 30 -2.75 -23.01 -10.83
CA ASN A 30 -2.49 -21.57 -10.93
C ASN A 30 -3.33 -20.83 -9.89
N SER A 31 -2.66 -20.19 -8.94
CA SER A 31 -3.27 -19.28 -7.95
C SER A 31 -2.59 -17.93 -8.15
N SER A 32 -3.34 -16.83 -8.26
CA SER A 32 -2.68 -15.53 -8.46
C SER A 32 -1.92 -15.13 -7.20
N GLY A 33 -0.90 -14.27 -7.30
CA GLY A 33 -0.30 -13.51 -6.18
C GLY A 33 0.12 -14.35 -4.97
N ILE A 34 0.75 -15.49 -5.24
CA ILE A 34 1.34 -16.36 -4.24
C ILE A 34 2.55 -15.63 -3.66
N GLY A 35 2.65 -15.56 -2.33
CA GLY A 35 3.84 -15.06 -1.66
C GLY A 35 5.00 -16.06 -1.73
N ASP A 36 5.76 -16.17 -0.64
CA ASP A 36 6.78 -17.19 -0.49
C ASP A 36 6.23 -18.55 -0.01
N GLU A 37 7.06 -19.60 -0.09
CA GLU A 37 6.68 -20.97 0.32
C GLU A 37 6.37 -21.07 1.82
N GLU A 38 6.96 -20.21 2.64
CA GLU A 38 6.75 -20.20 4.10
C GLU A 38 5.41 -19.59 4.50
N SER A 39 4.89 -18.67 3.69
CA SER A 39 3.58 -18.02 3.90
C SER A 39 2.43 -18.74 3.20
N LEU A 40 2.71 -19.88 2.56
CA LEU A 40 1.76 -20.68 1.80
C LEU A 40 1.36 -21.97 2.53
N TYR A 41 0.07 -22.30 2.45
CA TYR A 41 -0.50 -23.54 2.92
C TYR A 41 -1.14 -24.26 1.74
N VAL A 42 -0.56 -25.38 1.33
CA VAL A 42 -1.11 -26.25 0.28
C VAL A 42 -1.71 -27.49 0.92
N PHE A 43 -2.94 -27.83 0.57
CA PHE A 43 -3.64 -29.00 1.05
C PHE A 43 -4.10 -29.87 -0.11
N ARG A 44 -4.08 -31.20 0.09
CA ARG A 44 -4.77 -32.15 -0.77
C ARG A 44 -5.76 -32.94 0.07
N ASN A 45 -7.04 -32.93 -0.31
CA ASN A 45 -8.13 -33.59 0.42
C ASN A 45 -8.12 -33.25 1.92
N GLY A 46 -7.80 -32.00 2.26
CA GLY A 46 -7.70 -31.51 3.64
C GLY A 46 -6.40 -31.85 4.38
N VAL A 47 -5.48 -32.62 3.78
CA VAL A 47 -4.16 -32.90 4.36
C VAL A 47 -3.17 -31.84 3.91
N ARG A 48 -2.53 -31.17 4.87
CA ARG A 48 -1.47 -30.18 4.58
C ARG A 48 -0.25 -30.89 4.01
N LEU A 49 0.22 -30.40 2.87
CA LEU A 49 1.45 -30.85 2.22
C LEU A 49 2.67 -30.16 2.85
N GLY A 50 3.80 -30.86 2.90
CA GLY A 50 5.07 -30.28 3.30
C GLY A 50 5.68 -29.45 2.16
N THR A 51 6.65 -28.59 2.50
CA THR A 51 7.38 -27.79 1.50
C THR A 51 8.18 -28.63 0.50
N ALA A 52 8.46 -29.90 0.80
CA ALA A 52 9.10 -30.82 -0.14
C ALA A 52 8.09 -31.45 -1.16
N ASP A 53 6.79 -31.33 -0.89
CA ASP A 53 5.74 -31.98 -1.69
C ASP A 53 5.21 -31.07 -2.82
N PHE A 54 5.63 -29.82 -2.86
CA PHE A 54 5.30 -28.87 -3.91
C PHE A 54 6.44 -27.86 -4.12
N SER A 55 6.39 -27.12 -5.23
CA SER A 55 7.26 -25.98 -5.50
C SER A 55 6.46 -24.81 -6.06
N ILE A 56 6.87 -23.58 -5.73
CA ILE A 56 6.30 -22.36 -6.33
C ILE A 56 7.09 -21.98 -7.59
N GLY A 57 6.39 -21.66 -8.67
CA GLY A 57 6.98 -21.16 -9.89
C GLY A 57 7.56 -19.75 -9.70
N SER A 58 8.58 -19.40 -10.50
CA SER A 58 9.21 -18.07 -10.47
C SER A 58 8.27 -16.91 -10.82
N ASP A 59 7.06 -17.21 -11.27
CA ASP A 59 6.00 -16.27 -11.58
C ASP A 59 5.17 -15.88 -10.36
N ASN A 60 5.42 -16.51 -9.20
CA ASN A 60 4.65 -16.34 -7.98
C ASN A 60 3.14 -16.54 -8.21
N ALA A 61 2.80 -17.43 -9.15
CA ALA A 61 1.43 -17.73 -9.52
C ALA A 61 1.17 -19.22 -9.80
N THR A 62 2.24 -20.00 -9.95
CA THR A 62 2.14 -21.41 -10.28
C THR A 62 2.57 -22.28 -9.09
N ILE A 63 1.79 -23.30 -8.75
CA ILE A 63 2.15 -24.35 -7.79
C ILE A 63 2.27 -25.66 -8.54
N THR A 64 3.39 -26.34 -8.36
CA THR A 64 3.64 -27.66 -8.93
C THR A 64 3.77 -28.68 -7.81
N LEU A 65 2.90 -29.68 -7.77
CA LEU A 65 2.96 -30.79 -6.81
C LEU A 65 4.00 -31.82 -7.27
N THR A 66 4.86 -32.27 -6.36
CA THR A 66 5.88 -33.30 -6.60
C THR A 66 5.23 -34.63 -7.01
N ASN A 67 4.15 -35.00 -6.32
CA ASN A 67 3.27 -36.10 -6.72
C ASN A 67 2.01 -35.51 -7.33
N ALA A 68 1.60 -35.91 -8.53
CA ALA A 68 0.37 -35.39 -9.12
C ALA A 68 -0.87 -35.72 -8.26
N ALA A 69 -1.84 -34.81 -8.21
CA ALA A 69 -3.17 -35.11 -7.73
C ALA A 69 -3.93 -35.91 -8.80
N VAL A 70 -4.89 -36.73 -8.38
CA VAL A 70 -5.66 -37.61 -9.28
C VAL A 70 -7.11 -37.16 -9.35
N SER A 71 -7.82 -37.63 -10.38
CA SER A 71 -9.24 -37.30 -10.58
C SER A 71 -10.06 -37.60 -9.32
N GLY A 72 -10.80 -36.59 -8.85
CA GLY A 72 -11.59 -36.65 -7.61
C GLY A 72 -10.89 -36.05 -6.39
N ASP A 73 -9.61 -35.70 -6.47
CA ASP A 73 -8.93 -34.94 -5.42
C ASP A 73 -9.38 -33.47 -5.41
N ILE A 74 -9.31 -32.84 -4.24
CA ILE A 74 -9.43 -31.39 -4.06
C ILE A 74 -8.09 -30.85 -3.59
N VAL A 75 -7.54 -29.89 -4.31
CA VAL A 75 -6.33 -29.16 -3.91
C VAL A 75 -6.74 -27.77 -3.44
N VAL A 76 -6.32 -27.39 -2.23
CA VAL A 76 -6.59 -26.06 -1.67
C VAL A 76 -5.26 -25.35 -1.44
N VAL A 77 -5.22 -24.08 -1.81
CA VAL A 77 -4.07 -23.21 -1.64
C VAL A 77 -4.53 -22.00 -0.84
N SER A 78 -3.93 -21.76 0.32
CA SER A 78 -4.23 -20.57 1.12
C SER A 78 -2.97 -19.92 1.63
N GLY A 79 -3.04 -18.64 1.95
CA GLY A 79 -1.89 -17.89 2.42
C GLY A 79 -2.17 -16.41 2.54
N PHE A 80 -1.10 -15.62 2.64
CA PHE A 80 -1.16 -14.16 2.65
C PHE A 80 -0.56 -13.64 1.34
N ARG A 81 -1.21 -12.65 0.74
CA ARG A 81 -0.65 -11.92 -0.41
C ARG A 81 0.08 -10.68 0.09
N ASP A 82 1.16 -10.32 -0.58
CA ASP A 82 1.81 -9.03 -0.39
C ASP A 82 0.82 -7.90 -0.71
N VAL A 83 0.73 -6.92 0.19
CA VAL A 83 -0.07 -5.72 -0.03
C VAL A 83 0.70 -4.80 -0.96
N VAL A 84 0.46 -4.91 -2.26
CA VAL A 84 1.15 -4.07 -3.25
C VAL A 84 0.70 -2.61 -3.21
N GLN A 85 -0.46 -2.29 -2.61
CA GLN A 85 -0.95 -0.91 -2.52
C GLN A 85 -1.67 -0.60 -1.20
N GLY A 86 -0.91 -0.16 -0.20
CA GLY A 86 -1.46 0.67 0.86
C GLY A 86 -1.53 2.11 0.33
N VAL A 87 -2.71 2.64 0.05
CA VAL A 87 -2.85 4.06 -0.32
C VAL A 87 -2.76 4.89 0.94
N GLN A 88 -1.61 5.53 1.17
CA GLN A 88 -1.53 6.59 2.18
C GLN A 88 -2.17 7.85 1.59
N VAL A 89 -3.15 8.39 2.32
CA VAL A 89 -3.75 9.69 2.02
C VAL A 89 -3.29 10.65 3.09
N THR A 90 -2.67 11.75 2.68
CA THR A 90 -2.43 12.88 3.56
C THR A 90 -3.62 13.82 3.44
N GLU A 91 -4.33 14.03 4.54
CA GLU A 91 -5.45 14.97 4.62
C GLU A 91 -5.00 16.26 5.31
N HIS A 92 -5.27 17.39 4.66
CA HIS A 92 -5.14 18.73 5.21
C HIS A 92 -6.52 19.34 5.35
N VAL A 93 -6.86 19.78 6.56
CA VAL A 93 -8.13 20.45 6.86
C VAL A 93 -7.82 21.87 7.29
N GLU A 94 -8.40 22.83 6.58
CA GLU A 94 -8.33 24.24 6.94
C GLU A 94 -9.74 24.79 7.14
N GLU A 95 -9.91 25.58 8.20
CA GLU A 95 -11.15 26.30 8.49
C GLU A 95 -10.88 27.80 8.45
N ILE A 96 -11.68 28.52 7.68
CA ILE A 96 -11.55 29.96 7.43
C ILE A 96 -12.86 30.65 7.77
N ILE A 97 -12.81 31.69 8.60
CA ILE A 97 -13.96 32.56 8.87
C ILE A 97 -13.99 33.67 7.80
N ALA A 98 -15.08 33.75 7.04
CA ALA A 98 -15.23 34.70 5.94
C ALA A 98 -15.45 36.15 6.44
N THR A 99 -14.92 37.12 5.70
CA THR A 99 -14.98 38.56 6.02
C THR A 99 -15.88 39.35 5.07
N ALA A 100 -17.01 38.77 4.65
CA ALA A 100 -17.90 39.33 3.62
C ALA A 100 -17.22 39.53 2.24
N SER A 101 -16.66 38.46 1.70
CA SER A 101 -15.98 38.41 0.40
C SER A 101 -16.54 37.26 -0.44
N THR A 102 -16.39 37.33 -1.75
CA THR A 102 -16.63 36.19 -2.65
C THR A 102 -15.46 35.20 -2.66
N THR A 103 -14.36 35.52 -1.98
CA THR A 103 -13.13 34.73 -2.00
C THR A 103 -12.59 34.45 -0.61
N VAL A 104 -11.97 33.29 -0.48
CA VAL A 104 -11.07 32.94 0.63
C VAL A 104 -9.74 32.45 0.08
N THR A 105 -8.68 32.54 0.88
CA THR A 105 -7.34 32.08 0.49
C THR A 105 -6.92 30.95 1.41
N HIS A 106 -6.63 29.78 0.83
CA HIS A 106 -6.08 28.64 1.55
C HIS A 106 -4.61 28.91 1.90
N SER A 107 -4.24 28.61 3.15
CA SER A 107 -2.90 28.87 3.68
C SER A 107 -1.79 28.06 2.99
N THR A 108 -2.13 26.91 2.40
CA THR A 108 -1.20 26.08 1.63
C THR A 108 -1.71 25.86 0.20
N PRO A 109 -1.46 26.80 -0.74
CA PRO A 109 -1.95 26.70 -2.12
C PRO A 109 -1.57 25.39 -2.83
N SER A 110 -0.39 24.86 -2.52
CA SER A 110 0.12 23.60 -3.06
C SER A 110 -0.69 22.36 -2.70
N MET A 111 -1.64 22.43 -1.74
CA MET A 111 -2.55 21.31 -1.44
C MET A 111 -3.78 21.30 -2.35
N LEU A 112 -4.10 22.42 -2.99
CA LEU A 112 -5.30 22.58 -3.81
C LEU A 112 -5.18 22.00 -5.23
N ASN A 113 -3.99 21.53 -5.62
CA ASN A 113 -3.78 20.74 -6.83
C ASN A 113 -4.23 19.26 -6.68
N HIS A 114 -4.63 18.84 -5.49
CA HIS A 114 -5.08 17.47 -5.21
C HIS A 114 -6.61 17.34 -5.12
N SER A 115 -7.13 16.26 -4.51
CA SER A 115 -8.57 16.08 -4.33
C SER A 115 -9.10 17.00 -3.23
N ASN A 116 -9.98 17.93 -3.57
CA ASN A 116 -10.50 18.92 -2.62
C ASN A 116 -12.00 18.78 -2.40
N HIS A 117 -12.44 18.92 -1.16
CA HIS A 117 -13.83 19.21 -0.81
C HIS A 117 -13.90 20.57 -0.10
N VAL A 118 -14.87 21.39 -0.48
CA VAL A 118 -15.14 22.68 0.17
C VAL A 118 -16.53 22.60 0.79
N TYR A 119 -16.65 23.07 2.04
CA TYR A 119 -17.90 23.15 2.77
C TYR A 119 -18.12 24.60 3.20
N LEU A 120 -19.34 25.10 3.04
CA LEU A 120 -19.79 26.39 3.57
C LEU A 120 -20.80 26.09 4.68
N ASN A 121 -20.51 26.49 5.91
CA ASN A 121 -21.33 26.22 7.10
C ASN A 121 -21.74 24.74 7.21
N GLY A 122 -20.81 23.83 6.89
CA GLY A 122 -21.02 22.37 6.89
C GLY A 122 -21.71 21.79 5.64
N VAL A 123 -22.16 22.62 4.69
CA VAL A 123 -22.77 22.17 3.44
C VAL A 123 -21.71 22.03 2.35
N ARG A 124 -21.57 20.83 1.80
CA ARG A 124 -20.61 20.53 0.72
C ARG A 124 -20.98 21.33 -0.54
N GLN A 125 -20.01 22.08 -1.05
CA GLN A 125 -20.14 22.87 -2.27
C GLN A 125 -19.76 22.03 -3.50
N GLN A 126 -20.39 22.31 -4.64
CA GLN A 126 -20.02 21.71 -5.90
C GLN A 126 -18.82 22.44 -6.52
N LEU A 127 -17.67 21.77 -6.58
CA LEU A 127 -16.49 22.28 -7.28
C LEU A 127 -16.65 22.18 -8.80
N THR A 128 -15.94 23.04 -9.52
CA THR A 128 -15.72 22.89 -10.96
C THR A 128 -14.94 21.61 -11.27
N GLY A 129 -15.66 20.51 -11.51
CA GLY A 129 -15.12 19.31 -12.16
C GLY A 129 -15.27 19.39 -13.67
N ALA A 130 -14.57 18.50 -14.41
CA ALA A 130 -14.58 18.45 -15.88
C ALA A 130 -15.98 18.36 -16.54
N ASN A 131 -17.03 18.02 -15.77
CA ASN A 131 -18.41 17.86 -16.24
C ASN A 131 -19.44 18.74 -15.48
N SER A 132 -19.02 19.76 -14.73
CA SER A 132 -19.95 20.66 -14.02
C SER A 132 -20.14 21.98 -14.78
N THR A 133 -21.32 22.20 -15.34
CA THR A 133 -21.64 23.44 -16.10
C THR A 133 -22.02 24.62 -15.21
N THR A 134 -22.26 24.41 -13.91
CA THR A 134 -22.58 25.45 -12.92
C THR A 134 -21.95 25.12 -11.55
N PRO A 135 -20.65 25.38 -11.35
CA PRO A 135 -19.99 25.17 -10.06
C PRO A 135 -20.40 26.23 -9.02
N ASP A 136 -20.63 25.81 -7.78
CA ASP A 136 -20.82 26.73 -6.64
C ASP A 136 -19.51 27.44 -6.27
N VAL A 137 -18.38 26.72 -6.49
CA VAL A 137 -17.05 27.13 -6.10
C VAL A 137 -16.02 26.82 -7.18
N THR A 138 -15.14 27.77 -7.46
CA THR A 138 -13.97 27.62 -8.33
C THR A 138 -12.68 27.70 -7.52
N ILE A 139 -11.73 26.81 -7.77
CA ILE A 139 -10.42 26.77 -7.09
C ILE A 139 -9.32 27.21 -8.06
N ASN A 140 -8.52 28.20 -7.67
CA ASN A 140 -7.26 28.51 -8.30
C ASN A 140 -6.11 28.00 -7.44
N ALA A 141 -5.64 26.78 -7.73
CA ALA A 141 -4.58 26.14 -6.97
C ALA A 141 -3.24 26.88 -7.04
N SER A 142 -2.98 27.66 -8.11
CA SER A 142 -1.72 28.40 -8.26
C SER A 142 -1.61 29.59 -7.31
N THR A 143 -2.74 30.21 -6.95
CA THR A 143 -2.80 31.38 -6.05
C THR A 143 -3.38 31.05 -4.68
N GLY A 144 -3.92 29.84 -4.51
CA GLY A 144 -4.61 29.43 -3.28
C GLY A 144 -6.00 30.03 -3.10
N VAL A 145 -6.51 30.73 -4.11
CA VAL A 145 -7.77 31.46 -4.03
C VAL A 145 -8.93 30.54 -4.39
N ILE A 146 -9.93 30.50 -3.51
CA ILE A 146 -11.18 29.79 -3.68
C ILE A 146 -12.28 30.84 -3.84
N THR A 147 -13.00 30.79 -4.96
CA THR A 147 -14.02 31.78 -5.33
C THR A 147 -15.40 31.15 -5.31
N PHE A 148 -16.31 31.75 -4.56
CA PHE A 148 -17.72 31.36 -4.48
C PHE A 148 -18.55 32.12 -5.51
N ALA A 149 -19.62 31.50 -5.99
CA ALA A 149 -20.55 32.12 -6.94
C ALA A 149 -21.32 33.31 -6.32
N SER A 150 -21.48 33.33 -5.00
CA SER A 150 -22.12 34.40 -4.23
C SER A 150 -21.21 34.94 -3.13
N THR A 151 -21.46 36.17 -2.70
CA THR A 151 -20.74 36.78 -1.58
C THR A 151 -21.06 36.04 -0.29
N LEU A 152 -20.02 35.63 0.44
CA LEU A 152 -20.16 35.03 1.76
C LEU A 152 -20.62 36.09 2.77
N ALA A 153 -21.37 35.69 3.80
CA ALA A 153 -21.62 36.58 4.93
C ALA A 153 -20.38 36.69 5.82
N ALA A 154 -20.21 37.83 6.50
CA ALA A 154 -19.21 37.92 7.55
C ALA A 154 -19.55 36.93 8.68
N GLY A 155 -18.59 36.08 9.05
CA GLY A 155 -18.78 35.04 10.06
C GLY A 155 -19.19 33.67 9.50
N ASP A 156 -19.40 33.53 8.19
CA ASP A 156 -19.55 32.21 7.57
C ASP A 156 -18.27 31.39 7.76
N ILE A 157 -18.42 30.08 7.96
CA ILE A 157 -17.32 29.14 8.14
C ILE A 157 -17.10 28.40 6.82
N VAL A 158 -15.91 28.53 6.25
CA VAL A 158 -15.47 27.77 5.09
C VAL A 158 -14.50 26.69 5.56
N THR A 159 -14.86 25.42 5.35
CA THR A 159 -13.98 24.28 5.63
C THR A 159 -13.47 23.72 4.32
N ILE A 160 -12.15 23.57 4.20
CA ILE A 160 -11.47 23.04 3.02
C ILE A 160 -10.76 21.77 3.44
N VAL A 161 -11.09 20.66 2.78
CA VAL A 161 -10.46 19.36 2.99
C VAL A 161 -9.72 18.98 1.72
N SER A 162 -8.39 19.08 1.77
CA SER A 162 -7.50 18.70 0.68
C SER A 162 -6.88 17.34 0.98
N ARG A 163 -6.97 16.42 0.02
CA ARG A 163 -6.41 15.08 0.12
C ARG A 163 -5.40 14.87 -0.98
N GLU A 164 -4.16 14.77 -0.57
CA GLU A 164 -3.08 14.30 -1.42
C GLU A 164 -3.03 12.78 -1.29
N GLN A 165 -3.25 12.08 -2.40
CA GLN A 165 -2.84 10.70 -2.48
C GLN A 165 -1.31 10.74 -2.48
N SER A 166 -0.68 10.24 -1.42
CA SER A 166 0.70 9.83 -1.55
C SER A 166 0.70 8.61 -2.46
N VAL A 167 0.94 8.83 -3.74
CA VAL A 167 1.79 7.93 -4.53
C VAL A 167 3.21 8.15 -4.02
N SER A 168 3.42 7.89 -2.74
CA SER A 168 4.75 7.69 -2.24
C SER A 168 5.05 6.23 -2.49
N ASP A 169 6.19 6.00 -3.12
CA ASP A 169 6.89 4.72 -3.00
C ASP A 169 7.25 4.40 -1.52
N ASP A 170 6.86 5.25 -0.54
CA ASP A 170 6.68 4.94 0.89
C ASP A 170 5.52 3.97 1.11
N ILE A 171 5.63 2.80 0.52
CA ILE A 171 5.14 1.62 1.20
C ILE A 171 6.20 1.35 2.27
N SER A 172 5.84 1.50 3.55
CA SER A 172 6.53 0.74 4.59
C SER A 172 6.34 -0.73 4.24
N GLN A 173 7.23 -1.27 3.42
CA GLN A 173 7.19 -2.66 3.01
C GLN A 173 7.61 -3.46 4.24
N VAL A 174 6.61 -3.94 4.97
CA VAL A 174 6.79 -5.08 5.87
C VAL A 174 6.77 -6.29 4.96
N SER A 175 7.93 -6.61 4.41
CA SER A 175 8.11 -7.81 3.61
C SER A 175 8.51 -8.94 4.54
N HIS A 176 7.66 -9.96 4.66
CA HIS A 176 8.08 -11.25 5.20
C HIS A 176 8.72 -12.02 4.03
N TYR A 177 9.97 -11.70 3.70
CA TYR A 177 10.75 -12.53 2.77
C TYR A 177 11.65 -13.46 3.56
N SER A 178 11.39 -14.76 3.45
CA SER A 178 12.31 -15.82 3.86
C SER A 178 13.51 -15.97 2.89
N ALA A 179 13.38 -15.47 1.66
CA ALA A 179 14.45 -15.37 0.67
C ALA A 179 14.49 -13.96 0.06
N LEU A 180 15.54 -13.20 0.35
CA LEU A 180 15.76 -11.91 -0.30
C LEU A 180 16.21 -12.10 -1.74
N PRO A 181 15.86 -11.18 -2.66
CA PRO A 181 16.54 -11.10 -3.94
C PRO A 181 18.04 -10.99 -3.72
N ASN A 182 18.82 -11.65 -4.60
CA ASN A 182 20.29 -11.61 -4.53
C ASN A 182 20.83 -10.16 -4.48
N SER A 183 20.11 -9.15 -4.99
CA SER A 183 20.48 -7.74 -4.82
C SER A 183 19.23 -6.87 -4.76
N PHE A 184 19.22 -5.87 -3.88
CA PHE A 184 18.11 -4.92 -3.76
C PHE A 184 18.57 -3.55 -3.24
N THR A 185 17.70 -2.56 -3.38
CA THR A 185 17.93 -1.20 -2.87
C THR A 185 16.78 -0.80 -1.98
N VAL A 186 17.10 -0.21 -0.82
CA VAL A 186 16.19 0.56 0.03
C VAL A 186 16.38 2.03 -0.31
N PRO A 187 15.52 2.65 -1.14
CA PRO A 187 15.68 4.05 -1.54
C PRO A 187 15.56 5.01 -0.36
N GLN A 188 16.05 6.24 -0.53
CA GLN A 188 15.84 7.30 0.47
C GLN A 188 14.35 7.51 0.75
N GLY A 189 13.98 7.68 2.03
CA GLY A 189 12.59 7.81 2.47
C GLY A 189 11.94 6.48 2.87
N VAL A 190 12.35 5.37 2.23
CA VAL A 190 11.72 4.06 2.43
C VAL A 190 12.16 3.42 3.74
N ASN A 191 11.19 2.93 4.54
CA ASN A 191 11.43 2.04 5.67
C ASN A 191 11.15 0.60 5.27
N GLN A 192 12.16 -0.26 5.33
CA GLN A 192 12.03 -1.70 5.12
C GLN A 192 12.36 -2.45 6.41
N SER A 193 11.57 -3.46 6.76
CA SER A 193 11.80 -4.30 7.95
C SER A 193 11.81 -5.77 7.58
N PHE A 194 12.83 -6.49 8.05
CA PHE A 194 12.90 -7.95 8.00
C PHE A 194 12.84 -8.52 9.41
N PHE A 195 12.09 -9.61 9.56
CA PHE A 195 11.92 -10.32 10.82
C PHE A 195 12.46 -11.74 10.69
N GLY A 196 13.26 -12.17 11.67
CA GLY A 196 13.87 -13.50 11.67
C GLY A 196 15.25 -13.55 11.01
N PRO A 197 15.93 -14.72 11.03
CA PRO A 197 17.24 -14.89 10.39
C PRO A 197 17.17 -14.55 8.90
N THR A 198 18.07 -13.71 8.41
CA THR A 198 18.05 -13.25 7.01
C THR A 198 19.46 -13.21 6.43
N THR A 199 19.62 -13.77 5.25
CA THR A 199 20.89 -13.75 4.50
C THR A 199 20.82 -12.76 3.33
N TYR A 200 21.81 -11.87 3.27
CA TYR A 200 21.97 -10.82 2.26
C TYR A 200 23.13 -11.21 1.31
N GLU A 201 22.82 -11.86 0.19
CA GLU A 201 23.83 -12.59 -0.63
C GLU A 201 24.53 -11.79 -1.74
N GLY A 202 23.98 -10.68 -2.23
CA GLY A 202 24.63 -9.84 -3.23
C GLY A 202 24.62 -8.36 -2.85
N THR A 203 24.39 -7.46 -3.79
CA THR A 203 24.52 -6.02 -3.54
C THR A 203 23.26 -5.43 -2.93
N VAL A 204 23.38 -4.99 -1.68
CA VAL A 204 22.33 -4.30 -0.93
C VAL A 204 22.68 -2.82 -0.81
N THR A 205 21.85 -1.93 -1.33
CA THR A 205 22.05 -0.48 -1.19
C THR A 205 20.99 0.09 -0.27
N VAL A 206 21.37 0.68 0.86
CA VAL A 206 20.44 1.24 1.85
C VAL A 206 20.62 2.76 1.91
N ALA A 207 19.81 3.47 1.14
CA ALA A 207 19.69 4.94 1.19
C ALA A 207 18.54 5.41 2.12
N GLY A 208 17.58 4.54 2.43
CA GLY A 208 16.46 4.76 3.37
C GLY A 208 16.73 4.25 4.77
N ASN A 209 15.79 3.51 5.36
CA ASN A 209 15.92 2.86 6.66
C ASN A 209 15.66 1.36 6.52
N LEU A 210 16.65 0.56 6.89
CA LEU A 210 16.54 -0.89 6.96
C LEU A 210 16.52 -1.32 8.43
N VAL A 211 15.46 -2.01 8.86
CA VAL A 211 15.38 -2.64 10.18
C VAL A 211 15.50 -4.15 10.01
N HIS A 212 16.45 -4.76 10.71
CA HIS A 212 16.53 -6.22 10.85
C HIS A 212 16.20 -6.55 12.30
N ALA A 213 15.13 -7.31 12.53
CA ALA A 213 14.58 -7.54 13.85
C ALA A 213 14.47 -9.03 14.17
N HIS A 214 14.82 -9.43 15.39
CA HIS A 214 14.57 -10.77 15.94
C HIS A 214 15.19 -11.91 15.12
N GLY A 215 16.44 -11.75 14.68
CA GLY A 215 17.14 -12.71 13.84
C GLY A 215 18.63 -12.46 13.71
N ALA A 216 19.33 -13.39 13.06
CA ALA A 216 20.71 -13.18 12.65
C ALA A 216 20.76 -12.48 11.29
N LEU A 217 21.43 -11.32 11.24
CA LEU A 217 21.77 -10.64 10.00
C LEU A 217 23.03 -11.29 9.41
N ASN A 218 22.86 -12.08 8.35
CA ASN A 218 23.95 -12.78 7.67
C ASN A 218 24.32 -12.05 6.38
N LEU A 219 25.47 -11.38 6.34
CA LEU A 219 25.98 -10.72 5.14
C LEU A 219 26.98 -11.63 4.42
N THR A 220 26.60 -12.17 3.28
CA THR A 220 27.50 -12.94 2.38
C THR A 220 27.83 -12.17 1.09
N GLY A 221 27.10 -11.09 0.81
CA GLY A 221 27.34 -10.14 -0.28
C GLY A 221 27.95 -8.80 0.15
N THR A 222 27.60 -7.72 -0.55
CA THR A 222 28.06 -6.35 -0.25
C THR A 222 26.89 -5.47 0.17
N MET A 223 27.03 -4.74 1.27
CA MET A 223 26.02 -3.77 1.72
C MET A 223 26.61 -2.37 1.79
N SER A 224 25.98 -1.44 1.07
CA SER A 224 26.33 -0.02 1.09
C SER A 224 25.21 0.77 1.79
N VAL A 225 25.52 1.39 2.92
CA VAL A 225 24.53 2.14 3.71
C VAL A 225 24.86 3.63 3.67
N SER A 226 23.98 4.41 3.04
CA SER A 226 23.98 5.89 3.07
C SER A 226 22.81 6.48 3.87
N GLY A 227 21.82 5.66 4.21
CA GLY A 227 20.72 5.98 5.13
C GLY A 227 20.94 5.39 6.53
N SER A 228 19.96 4.64 7.03
CA SER A 228 19.99 4.01 8.35
C SER A 228 19.81 2.49 8.28
N LEU A 229 20.57 1.79 9.12
CA LEU A 229 20.47 0.35 9.34
C LEU A 229 20.33 0.12 10.85
N ASN A 230 19.21 -0.46 11.25
CA ASN A 230 18.91 -0.80 12.65
C ASN A 230 18.84 -2.31 12.79
N VAL A 231 19.72 -2.90 13.59
CA VAL A 231 19.71 -4.34 13.88
C VAL A 231 19.29 -4.52 15.34
N VAL A 232 18.17 -5.21 15.56
CA VAL A 232 17.48 -5.35 16.86
C VAL A 232 17.35 -6.81 17.26
#